data_AF-A0A9N9HJ39-F1
#
_entry.id   AF-A0A9N9HJ39-F1
#
_cell.length_a   1.000
_cell.length_b   1.000
_cell.length_c   1.000
_cell.angle_alpha   90.00
_cell.angle_beta   90.00
_cell.angle_gamma   90.00
#
_symmetry.space_group_name_H-M   'P 1'
#
loop_
_entity.id
_entity.type
_entity.pdbx_description
1 polymer ?
#
loop_
_entity_poly.entity_id
_entity_poly.type
_entity_poly.pdbx_seq_one_letter_code
_entity_poly.pdbx_strand_id
1 'polypeptide(L)' 'CLQGDGGRDLEGEITRTPIVFQLKDWEVRVCVDVVRDLEGILSRYPIETIGVLVTSRIDGFLG' A
#
# COMPACT_ATOMS: atom_id res chain seq x y z
N CYS A 1 12.86 15.02 10.63
CA CYS A 1 12.37 13.66 10.30
C CYS A 1 10.86 13.77 10.19
N LEU A 2 10.30 13.74 8.98
CA LEU A 2 8.85 13.83 8.82
C LEU A 2 8.22 12.61 9.48
N GLN A 3 7.25 12.87 10.35
CA GLN A 3 6.40 11.87 10.99
C GLN A 3 5.80 11.02 9.86
N GLY A 4 6.22 9.76 9.76
CA GLY A 4 5.70 8.84 8.75
C GLY A 4 4.18 8.78 8.86
N ASP A 5 3.51 9.00 7.74
CA ASP A 5 2.06 9.06 7.51
C ASP A 5 1.25 7.81 7.93
N GLY A 6 1.88 6.83 8.58
CA GLY A 6 1.24 5.56 8.94
C GLY A 6 0.97 4.66 7.73
N GLY A 7 1.46 5.03 6.54
CA GLY A 7 1.44 4.24 5.32
C GLY A 7 0.10 4.17 4.59
N ARG A 8 -0.92 4.91 5.05
CA ARG A 8 -2.24 4.96 4.42
C ARG A 8 -2.49 6.34 3.83
N ASP A 9 -2.70 6.38 2.53
CA ASP A 9 -2.87 7.63 1.80
C ASP A 9 -4.32 7.88 1.41
N LEU A 10 -5.07 6.85 0.99
CA LEU A 10 -6.50 6.94 0.66
C LEU A 10 -7.28 5.68 1.07
N GLU A 11 -8.60 5.83 1.26
CA GLU A 11 -9.54 4.73 1.48
C GLU A 11 -10.73 4.82 0.53
N GLY A 12 -11.31 3.68 0.17
CA GLY A 12 -12.51 3.58 -0.65
C GLY A 12 -13.27 2.28 -0.42
N GLU A 13 -14.32 2.07 -1.20
CA GLU A 13 -15.15 0.86 -1.12
C GLU A 13 -15.62 0.46 -2.52
N ILE A 14 -15.53 -0.83 -2.86
CA ILE A 14 -16.19 -1.41 -4.04
C ILE A 14 -17.12 -2.51 -3.56
N THR A 15 -18.42 -2.35 -3.78
CA THR A 15 -19.43 -3.39 -3.49
C THR A 15 -19.33 -3.92 -2.05
N ARG A 16 -19.17 -3.06 -1.05
CA ARG A 16 -18.97 -3.40 0.38
C ARG A 16 -17.61 -3.98 0.76
N THR A 17 -16.66 -4.04 -0.17
CA THR A 17 -15.28 -4.41 0.12
C THR A 17 -14.46 -3.14 0.36
N PRO A 18 -13.89 -2.94 1.56
CA PRO A 18 -13.01 -1.82 1.84
C PRO A 18 -11.73 -1.91 1.00
N ILE A 19 -11.23 -0.76 0.55
CA ILE A 19 -9.99 -0.65 -0.21
C ILE A 19 -9.10 0.38 0.45
N VAL A 20 -7.85 0.01 0.70
CA VAL A 20 -6.82 0.88 1.27
C VAL A 20 -5.74 1.10 0.22
N PHE A 21 -5.44 2.36 -0.06
CA PHE A 21 -4.41 2.75 -1.00
C PHE A 21 -3.18 3.27 -0.27
N GLN A 22 -2.03 2.80 -0.72
CA GLN A 22 -0.73 3.34 -0.38
C GLN A 22 -0.10 3.93 -1.65
N LEU A 23 0.19 5.23 -1.61
CA LEU A 23 0.74 6.00 -2.71
C LEU A 23 2.21 6.28 -2.42
N LYS A 24 3.11 5.74 -3.25
CA LYS A 24 4.55 5.98 -3.14
C LYS A 24 5.05 6.66 -4.40
N ASP A 25 5.41 7.93 -4.28
CA ASP A 25 6.09 8.68 -5.35
C ASP A 25 7.61 8.53 -5.19
N TRP A 26 8.11 7.34 -5.51
CA TRP A 26 9.50 6.97 -5.34
C TRP A 26 10.06 6.38 -6.65
N GLU A 27 11.32 6.70 -6.99
CA GLU A 27 12.12 5.92 -7.95
C GLU A 27 12.67 4.66 -7.26
N VAL A 28 11.77 3.80 -6.76
CA VAL A 28 12.16 2.63 -5.97
C VAL A 28 11.53 1.38 -6.58
N ARG A 29 12.35 0.34 -6.74
CA ARG A 29 11.86 -1.00 -7.12
C ARG A 29 10.91 -1.50 -6.04
N VAL A 30 9.76 -2.03 -6.45
CA VAL A 30 8.84 -2.71 -5.52
C VAL A 30 9.52 -4.00 -5.05
N CYS A 31 10.06 -3.99 -3.83
CA CYS A 31 10.64 -5.15 -3.18
C CYS A 31 9.67 -5.75 -2.16
N VAL A 32 9.98 -6.95 -1.67
CA VAL A 32 9.16 -7.68 -0.70
C VAL A 32 8.86 -6.87 0.57
N ASP A 33 9.77 -5.99 0.98
CA ASP A 33 9.59 -5.21 2.20
C ASP A 33 8.48 -4.16 2.05
N VAL A 34 8.29 -3.58 0.85
CA VAL A 34 7.18 -2.66 0.57
C VAL A 34 5.83 -3.40 0.64
N VAL A 35 5.80 -4.65 0.17
CA VAL A 35 4.60 -5.50 0.27
C VAL A 35 4.29 -5.83 1.74
N ARG A 36 5.32 -6.17 2.53
CA ARG A 36 5.17 -6.42 3.98
C ARG A 36 4.68 -5.21 4.75
N ASP A 37 5.12 -4.01 4.38
CA ASP A 37 4.61 -2.77 4.98
C ASP A 37 3.10 -2.61 4.70
N LEU A 38 2.67 -2.88 3.46
CA LEU A 38 1.25 -2.87 3.10
C LEU A 38 0.45 -3.95 3.87
N GLU A 39 0.98 -5.17 4.00
CA GLU A 39 0.38 -6.21 4.85
C GLU A 39 0.26 -5.77 6.32
N GLY A 40 1.29 -5.12 6.84
CA GLY A 40 1.29 -4.56 8.20
C GLY A 40 0.19 -3.51 8.39
N ILE A 41 -0.10 -2.72 7.36
CA ILE A 41 -1.21 -1.76 7.38
C ILE A 41 -2.55 -2.51 7.33
N LEU A 42 -2.70 -3.46 6.41
CA LEU A 42 -3.91 -4.27 6.23
C LEU A 42 -4.28 -5.07 7.48
N SER A 43 -3.32 -5.43 8.33
CA SER A 43 -3.56 -6.12 9.61
C SER A 43 -4.51 -5.37 10.56
N ARG A 44 -4.74 -4.07 10.31
CA ARG A 44 -5.62 -3.19 11.09
C ARG A 44 -7.05 -3.10 10.53
N TYR A 45 -7.33 -3.79 9.42
CA TYR A 45 -8.59 -3.74 8.69
C TYR A 45 -9.31 -5.09 8.71
N PRO A 46 -10.61 -5.13 8.35
CA PRO A 46 -11.30 -6.39 8.09
C PRO A 46 -10.55 -7.24 7.08
N ILE A 47 -10.59 -8.56 7.26
CA ILE A 47 -9.83 -9.52 6.45
C ILE A 47 -10.13 -9.45 4.95
N GLU A 48 -11.30 -8.94 4.58
CA GLU A 48 -11.74 -8.75 3.20
C GLU A 48 -11.19 -7.48 2.53
N THR A 49 -10.45 -6.65 3.26
CA THR A 49 -9.93 -5.38 2.76
C THR A 49 -8.86 -5.61 1.69
N ILE A 50 -8.99 -4.90 0.58
CA ILE A 50 -8.02 -4.96 -0.52
C ILE A 50 -6.99 -3.85 -0.33
N GLY A 51 -5.70 -4.21 -0.29
CA GLY A 51 -4.60 -3.25 -0.36
C GLY A 51 -4.19 -2.97 -1.80
N VAL A 52 -4.02 -1.69 -2.12
CA VAL A 52 -3.54 -1.24 -3.43
C VAL A 52 -2.30 -0.38 -3.25
N LEU A 53 -1.17 -0.84 -3.77
CA LEU A 53 0.05 -0.04 -3.88
C LEU A 53 0.07 0.66 -5.24
N VAL A 54 0.13 1.99 -5.22
CA VAL A 54 0.29 2.81 -6.42
C VAL A 54 1.66 3.47 -6.39
N THR A 55 2.41 3.33 -7.47
CA THR A 55 3.70 3.98 -7.66
C THR A 55 3.75 4.73 -8.99
N SER A 56 4.49 5.84 -9.03
CA SER A 56 4.66 6.66 -10.23
C SER A 56 5.60 6.03 -11.25
N ARG A 57 6.52 5.15 -10.82
CA ARG A 57 7.48 4.44 -11.68
C ARG A 57 7.74 3.01 -11.16
N ILE A 58 7.82 2.04 -12.07
CA ILE A 58 8.26 0.68 -11.77
C ILE A 58 9.50 0.40 -12.61
N ASP A 59 10.65 0.23 -11.96
CA ASP A 59 11.91 -0.14 -12.61
C ASP A 59 12.12 -1.68 -12.67
N GLY A 60 11.04 -2.44 -12.43
CA GLY A 60 10.97 -3.90 -12.41
C GLY A 60 10.34 -4.46 -11.13
N PHE A 61 9.70 -5.63 -11.24
CA PHE A 61 9.22 -6.44 -10.11
C PHE A 61 10.20 -7.60 -9.90
N LEU A 62 10.82 -7.69 -8.73
CA LEU A 62 11.63 -8.85 -8.34
C LEU A 62 10.80 -9.64 -7.32
N GLY A 63 10.18 -10.71 -7.81
CA GLY A 63 9.51 -11.72 -6.98
C GLY A 63 10.49 -12.66 -6.31
#